data_AF-A0A955MHM8-F1
#
_entry.id   AF-A0A955MHM8-F1
#
_cell.length_a   1.000
_cell.length_b   1.000
_cell.length_c   1.000
_cell.angle_alpha   90.00
_cell.angle_beta   90.00
_cell.angle_gamma   90.00
#
_symmetry.space_group_name_H-M   'P 1'
#
loop_
_entity.id
_entity.type
_entity.pdbx_description
1 polymer ?
#
loop_
_entity_poly.entity_id
_entity_poly.type
_entity_poly.pdbx_seq_one_letter_code
_entity_poly.pdbx_strand_id
1 'polypeptide(L)'
;SVITYKDLSLAYDRIQYGDKSNIKMTENEKLWTAYHEAGHAIIGYLLHPTDDVIKATIIPRKGSLGMVSSRPIEEIYSDTRETLMADIKRIVAAYVAEKIQFGSTSSGVGGGPGSDFDQAMRIAFNMVYSFGMGRSGLMGDFRALKTYDGIYNISEKTKQTLDEDVQHIIKSCMEEVEEILRKRKDLLDHFAKELMDKGELEYDEIEEIFKRFNLKPLSRPTIKKSDA
;
A
#
# COMPACT_ATOMS: atom_id res chain seq x y z
N SER A 1 -23.42 -31.34 1.32
CA SER A 1 -23.02 -30.06 1.94
C SER A 1 -23.12 -28.98 0.88
N VAL A 2 -23.74 -27.84 1.21
CA VAL A 2 -23.87 -26.70 0.28
C VAL A 2 -22.64 -25.82 0.45
N ILE A 3 -21.96 -25.48 -0.65
CA ILE A 3 -20.84 -24.55 -0.67
C ILE A 3 -21.41 -23.14 -0.77
N THR A 4 -21.02 -22.25 0.14
CA THR A 4 -21.45 -20.85 0.17
C THR A 4 -20.37 -19.90 -0.35
N TYR A 5 -20.73 -18.65 -0.64
CA TYR A 5 -19.75 -17.60 -0.96
C TYR A 5 -18.69 -17.43 0.13
N LYS A 6 -19.09 -17.59 1.40
CA LYS A 6 -18.17 -17.54 2.54
C LYS A 6 -17.13 -18.65 2.49
N ASP A 7 -17.53 -19.86 2.08
CA ASP A 7 -16.59 -20.99 1.93
C ASP A 7 -15.59 -20.72 0.79
N LEU A 8 -16.06 -20.15 -0.33
CA LEU A 8 -15.22 -19.77 -1.46
C LEU A 8 -14.25 -18.64 -1.10
N SER A 9 -14.72 -17.60 -0.41
CA SER A 9 -13.88 -16.48 0.07
C SER A 9 -12.80 -16.97 1.04
N LEU A 10 -13.15 -17.81 2.02
CA LEU A 10 -12.18 -18.40 2.95
C LEU A 10 -11.15 -19.28 2.23
N ALA A 11 -11.57 -20.04 1.21
CA ALA A 11 -10.66 -20.85 0.42
C ALA A 11 -9.70 -19.97 -0.40
N TYR A 12 -10.21 -18.93 -1.06
CA TYR A 12 -9.40 -17.95 -1.78
C TYR A 12 -8.38 -17.28 -0.86
N ASP A 13 -8.82 -16.81 0.31
CA ASP A 13 -7.96 -16.16 1.28
C ASP A 13 -6.83 -17.07 1.78
N ARG A 14 -7.11 -18.37 1.99
CA ARG A 14 -6.09 -19.34 2.40
C ARG A 14 -5.04 -19.56 1.32
N ILE A 15 -5.46 -19.62 0.06
CA ILE A 15 -4.55 -19.80 -1.07
C ILE A 15 -3.71 -18.53 -1.27
N GLN A 16 -4.34 -17.37 -1.23
CA GLN A 16 -3.71 -16.09 -1.56
C GLN A 16 -2.83 -15.55 -0.42
N TYR A 17 -3.29 -15.65 0.83
CA TYR A 17 -2.69 -14.98 1.99
C TYR A 17 -2.21 -15.95 3.07
N GLY A 18 -2.40 -17.26 2.85
CA GLY A 18 -2.06 -18.29 3.82
C GLY A 18 -3.10 -18.46 4.94
N ASP A 19 -2.84 -19.45 5.78
CA ASP A 19 -3.71 -19.78 6.90
C ASP A 19 -3.71 -18.69 7.98
N LYS A 20 -4.85 -18.60 8.68
CA LYS A 20 -4.96 -17.77 9.89
C LYS A 20 -3.94 -18.24 10.93
N SER A 21 -3.28 -17.27 11.55
CA SER A 21 -2.30 -17.53 12.58
C SER A 21 -2.97 -17.63 13.95
N ASN A 22 -2.36 -18.40 14.86
CA ASN A 22 -2.79 -18.48 16.27
C ASN A 22 -2.20 -17.35 17.13
N ILE A 23 -1.55 -16.35 16.51
CA ILE A 23 -1.03 -15.17 17.20
C ILE A 23 -2.17 -14.45 17.90
N LYS A 24 -2.00 -14.20 19.20
CA LYS A 24 -2.93 -13.40 20.00
C LYS A 24 -2.29 -12.04 20.27
N MET A 25 -2.80 -11.03 19.59
CA MET A 25 -2.41 -9.63 19.81
C MET A 25 -3.16 -9.06 21.02
N THR A 26 -2.44 -8.27 21.81
CA THR A 26 -3.03 -7.36 22.81
C THR A 26 -3.92 -6.32 22.13
N GLU A 27 -4.82 -5.70 22.89
CA GLU A 27 -5.66 -4.61 22.36
C GLU A 27 -4.84 -3.44 21.82
N ASN A 28 -3.70 -3.14 22.45
CA ASN A 28 -2.79 -2.11 21.95
C ASN A 28 -2.13 -2.51 20.62
N GLU A 29 -1.64 -3.74 20.49
CA GLU A 29 -1.08 -4.22 19.20
C GLU A 29 -2.12 -4.19 18.09
N LYS A 30 -3.37 -4.60 18.37
CA LYS A 30 -4.49 -4.49 17.42
C LYS A 30 -4.75 -3.06 17.01
N LEU A 31 -4.72 -2.13 17.96
CA LEU A 31 -4.93 -0.71 17.66
C LEU A 31 -3.84 -0.18 16.74
N TRP A 32 -2.58 -0.52 16.99
CA TRP A 32 -1.46 -0.16 16.11
C TRP A 32 -1.67 -0.72 14.69
N THR A 33 -1.99 -2.00 14.58
CA THR A 33 -2.29 -2.63 13.29
C THR A 33 -3.51 -1.99 12.61
N ALA A 34 -4.55 -1.62 13.35
CA ALA A 34 -5.74 -0.98 12.78
C ALA A 34 -5.42 0.37 12.13
N TYR A 35 -4.60 1.21 12.77
CA TYR A 35 -4.16 2.48 12.17
C TYR A 35 -3.21 2.26 10.99
N HIS A 36 -2.33 1.25 11.08
CA HIS A 36 -1.43 0.86 10.00
C HIS A 36 -2.21 0.45 8.73
N GLU A 37 -3.13 -0.50 8.85
CA GLU A 37 -3.95 -0.96 7.73
C GLU A 37 -4.93 0.12 7.24
N ALA A 38 -5.46 0.96 8.13
CA ALA A 38 -6.30 2.09 7.73
C ALA A 38 -5.52 3.08 6.84
N GLY A 39 -4.24 3.32 7.13
CA GLY A 39 -3.36 4.13 6.28
C GLY A 39 -3.28 3.59 4.86
N HIS A 40 -2.93 2.30 4.71
CA HIS A 40 -2.89 1.63 3.42
C HIS A 40 -4.23 1.70 2.68
N ALA A 41 -5.33 1.38 3.36
CA ALA A 41 -6.66 1.33 2.76
C ALA A 41 -7.13 2.70 2.29
N ILE A 42 -6.95 3.74 3.10
CA ILE A 42 -7.37 5.11 2.78
C ILE A 42 -6.62 5.65 1.59
N ILE A 43 -5.30 5.54 1.58
CA ILE A 43 -4.50 6.07 0.48
C ILE A 43 -4.66 5.23 -0.79
N GLY A 44 -4.74 3.90 -0.67
CA GLY A 44 -5.03 3.03 -1.81
C GLY A 44 -6.35 3.39 -2.47
N TYR A 45 -7.44 3.47 -1.70
CA TYR A 45 -8.77 3.79 -2.22
C TYR A 45 -8.84 5.20 -2.82
N LEU A 46 -8.21 6.18 -2.18
CA LEU A 46 -8.31 7.57 -2.62
C LEU A 46 -7.41 7.87 -3.81
N LEU A 47 -6.22 7.28 -3.91
CA LEU A 47 -5.18 7.72 -4.85
C LEU A 47 -4.82 6.70 -5.93
N HIS A 48 -5.10 5.41 -5.77
CA HIS A 48 -4.65 4.43 -6.75
C HIS A 48 -5.46 4.54 -8.04
N PRO A 49 -4.81 4.78 -9.20
CA PRO A 49 -5.53 5.04 -10.45
C PRO A 49 -6.14 3.76 -11.04
N THR A 50 -5.60 2.60 -10.70
CA THR A 50 -5.87 1.34 -11.40
C THR A 50 -6.31 0.19 -10.52
N ASP A 51 -6.26 0.34 -9.20
CA ASP A 51 -6.54 -0.75 -8.25
C ASP A 51 -7.57 -0.24 -7.25
N ASP A 52 -8.51 -1.10 -6.89
CA ASP A 52 -9.50 -0.82 -5.85
C ASP A 52 -9.19 -1.69 -4.62
N VAL A 53 -9.47 -1.14 -3.43
CA VAL A 53 -9.24 -1.82 -2.16
C VAL A 53 -10.44 -2.71 -1.85
N ILE A 54 -10.22 -4.03 -1.87
CA ILE A 54 -11.29 -5.03 -1.74
C ILE A 54 -11.46 -5.57 -0.33
N LYS A 55 -10.42 -5.49 0.51
CA LYS A 55 -10.44 -6.02 1.87
C LYS A 55 -9.39 -5.32 2.73
N ALA A 56 -9.71 -5.09 4.00
CA ALA A 56 -8.78 -4.68 5.04
C ALA A 56 -9.00 -5.53 6.29
N THR A 57 -7.94 -6.06 6.90
CA THR A 57 -8.07 -6.98 8.04
C THR A 57 -6.95 -6.77 9.06
N ILE A 58 -7.28 -6.88 10.35
CA ILE A 58 -6.32 -6.94 11.46
C ILE A 58 -6.25 -8.35 12.05
N ILE A 59 -6.75 -9.36 11.32
CA ILE A 59 -6.69 -10.77 11.72
C ILE A 59 -5.34 -11.34 11.26
N PRO A 60 -4.48 -11.80 12.20
CA PRO A 60 -3.17 -12.30 11.85
C PRO A 60 -3.22 -13.52 10.93
N ARG A 61 -2.35 -13.53 9.93
CA ARG A 61 -2.08 -14.68 9.06
C ARG A 61 -0.60 -15.02 9.11
N LYS A 62 -0.23 -16.16 8.53
CA LYS A 62 1.18 -16.58 8.52
C LYS A 62 2.05 -15.51 7.86
N GLY A 63 2.86 -14.81 8.67
CA GLY A 63 3.77 -13.78 8.21
C GLY A 63 3.24 -12.34 8.23
N SER A 64 1.99 -12.09 8.65
CA SER A 64 1.46 -10.73 8.81
C SER A 64 0.46 -10.58 9.97
N LEU A 65 0.44 -9.42 10.61
CA LEU A 65 -0.51 -9.07 11.68
C LEU A 65 -1.81 -8.46 11.16
N GLY A 66 -1.74 -7.78 10.02
CA GLY A 66 -2.87 -7.23 9.28
C GLY A 66 -2.58 -7.23 7.78
N MET A 67 -3.55 -6.84 6.97
CA MET A 67 -3.34 -6.69 5.53
C MET A 67 -4.43 -5.85 4.89
N VAL A 68 -4.04 -5.04 3.90
CA VAL A 68 -4.93 -4.48 2.89
C VAL A 68 -4.73 -5.20 1.55
N SER A 69 -5.82 -5.66 0.97
CA SER A 69 -5.84 -6.30 -0.35
C SER A 69 -6.47 -5.39 -1.38
N SER A 70 -5.79 -5.25 -2.50
CA SER A 70 -6.27 -4.51 -3.66
C SER A 70 -6.42 -5.44 -4.88
N ARG A 71 -7.25 -5.04 -5.83
CA ARG A 71 -7.36 -5.71 -7.14
C ARG A 71 -7.33 -4.68 -8.27
N PRO A 72 -6.62 -4.97 -9.36
CA PRO A 72 -6.71 -4.17 -10.58
C PRO A 72 -8.16 -4.11 -11.08
N ILE A 73 -8.57 -2.93 -11.53
CA ILE A 73 -9.91 -2.69 -12.08
C ILE A 73 -10.02 -3.25 -13.51
N GLU A 74 -8.90 -3.29 -14.23
CA GLU A 74 -8.77 -3.86 -15.56
C GLU A 74 -7.44 -4.61 -15.71
N GLU A 75 -7.26 -5.31 -16.83
CA GLU A 75 -6.01 -6.01 -17.13
C GLU A 75 -4.93 -5.00 -17.56
N ILE A 76 -3.81 -4.98 -16.84
CA ILE A 76 -2.73 -4.00 -17.01
C ILE A 76 -1.43 -4.75 -17.31
N TYR A 77 -0.73 -4.31 -18.36
CA TYR A 77 0.52 -4.93 -18.80
C TYR A 77 1.77 -4.09 -18.50
N SER A 78 1.61 -2.81 -18.15
CA SER A 78 2.73 -1.90 -17.86
C SER A 78 2.31 -0.76 -16.93
N ASP A 79 3.12 -0.49 -15.91
CA ASP A 79 2.85 0.59 -14.96
C ASP A 79 3.30 1.96 -15.48
N THR A 80 2.47 2.97 -15.22
CA THR A 80 2.81 4.38 -15.44
C THR A 80 3.58 4.94 -14.26
N ARG A 81 4.20 6.12 -14.42
CA ARG A 81 4.80 6.84 -13.28
C ARG A 81 3.75 7.08 -12.20
N GLU A 82 2.54 7.44 -12.59
CA GLU A 82 1.42 7.75 -11.72
C GLU A 82 1.01 6.53 -10.89
N THR A 83 0.94 5.34 -11.50
CA THR A 83 0.66 4.08 -10.82
C THR A 83 1.75 3.76 -9.79
N LEU A 84 3.03 3.80 -10.18
CA LEU A 84 4.14 3.50 -9.27
C LEU A 84 4.23 4.50 -8.11
N MET A 85 3.94 5.78 -8.37
CA MET A 85 3.85 6.81 -7.33
C MET A 85 2.68 6.52 -6.37
N ALA A 86 1.52 6.10 -6.88
CA ALA A 86 0.37 5.74 -6.07
C ALA A 86 0.64 4.50 -5.20
N ASP A 87 1.37 3.51 -5.73
CA ASP A 87 1.83 2.35 -4.97
C ASP A 87 2.74 2.76 -3.81
N ILE A 88 3.76 3.60 -4.07
CA ILE A 88 4.65 4.09 -3.00
C ILE A 88 3.83 4.85 -1.97
N LYS A 89 2.91 5.73 -2.38
CA LYS A 89 2.03 6.48 -1.45
C LYS A 89 1.20 5.54 -0.59
N ARG A 90 0.55 4.54 -1.19
CA ARG A 90 -0.22 3.51 -0.48
C ARG A 90 0.64 2.78 0.55
N ILE A 91 1.86 2.39 0.17
CA ILE A 91 2.77 1.64 1.03
C ILE A 91 3.25 2.50 2.22
N VAL A 92 3.74 3.73 1.97
CA VAL A 92 4.25 4.58 3.06
C VAL A 92 3.14 5.13 3.97
N ALA A 93 1.88 4.97 3.59
CA ALA A 93 0.73 5.42 4.38
C ALA A 93 0.63 4.77 5.76
N ALA A 94 1.09 3.53 5.91
CA ALA A 94 1.17 2.85 7.20
C ALA A 94 2.01 3.65 8.21
N TYR A 95 3.25 3.97 7.84
CA TYR A 95 4.15 4.78 8.67
C TYR A 95 3.55 6.14 9.01
N VAL A 96 2.95 6.81 8.03
CA VAL A 96 2.36 8.14 8.23
C VAL A 96 1.16 8.07 9.16
N ALA A 97 0.28 7.08 9.01
CA ALA A 97 -0.87 6.87 9.88
C ALA A 97 -0.45 6.59 11.32
N GLU A 98 0.54 5.71 11.52
CA GLU A 98 1.10 5.44 12.86
C GLU A 98 1.66 6.72 13.49
N LYS A 99 2.44 7.52 12.74
CA LYS A 99 2.99 8.79 13.25
C LYS A 99 1.92 9.80 13.61
N ILE A 100 0.88 9.93 12.79
CA ILE A 100 -0.21 10.87 13.05
C ILE A 100 -0.94 10.48 14.33
N GLN A 101 -1.16 9.19 14.57
CA GLN A 101 -1.91 8.71 15.72
C GLN A 101 -1.10 8.60 17.00
N PHE A 102 0.12 8.05 16.93
CA PHE A 102 0.93 7.68 18.09
C PHE A 102 2.13 8.60 18.32
N GLY A 103 2.40 9.53 17.41
CA GLY A 103 3.60 10.39 17.45
C GLY A 103 4.92 9.63 17.18
N SER A 104 4.84 8.33 16.85
CA SER A 104 5.96 7.43 16.56
C SER A 104 5.50 6.37 15.55
N THR A 105 6.42 5.52 15.11
CA THR A 105 6.15 4.33 14.30
C THR A 105 6.56 3.05 15.05
N SER A 106 6.06 1.91 14.59
CA SER A 106 6.44 0.58 15.01
C SER A 106 7.56 0.01 14.12
N SER A 107 8.14 -1.13 14.49
CA SER A 107 9.04 -1.85 13.58
C SER A 107 8.31 -2.55 12.42
N GLY A 108 6.97 -2.58 12.43
CA GLY A 108 6.15 -3.28 11.43
C GLY A 108 6.23 -2.70 10.03
N VAL A 109 6.54 -1.41 9.91
CA VAL A 109 6.75 -0.71 8.63
C VAL A 109 8.06 -1.11 7.91
N GLY A 110 8.92 -1.90 8.57
CA GLY A 110 10.27 -2.20 8.10
C GLY A 110 10.80 -3.54 8.62
N GLY A 111 12.13 -3.67 8.66
CA GLY A 111 12.80 -4.78 9.37
C GLY A 111 13.09 -6.03 8.52
N GLY A 112 12.77 -6.03 7.22
CA GLY A 112 13.20 -7.10 6.33
C GLY A 112 12.57 -7.08 4.94
N PRO A 113 12.95 -8.04 4.07
CA PRO A 113 12.37 -8.20 2.74
C PRO A 113 10.85 -8.35 2.81
N GLY A 114 10.13 -7.61 1.97
CA GLY A 114 8.67 -7.63 1.92
C GLY A 114 7.97 -6.68 2.91
N SER A 115 8.70 -6.00 3.80
CA SER A 115 8.14 -4.91 4.61
C SER A 115 7.77 -3.69 3.76
N ASP A 116 6.98 -2.76 4.30
CA ASP A 116 6.55 -1.56 3.56
C ASP A 116 7.72 -0.75 3.03
N PHE A 117 8.71 -0.44 3.87
CA PHE A 117 9.86 0.33 3.41
C PHE A 117 10.74 -0.43 2.42
N ASP A 118 10.84 -1.77 2.52
CA ASP A 118 11.53 -2.56 1.49
C ASP A 118 10.80 -2.47 0.15
N GLN A 119 9.47 -2.63 0.15
CA GLN A 119 8.65 -2.56 -1.06
C GLN A 119 8.71 -1.16 -1.69
N ALA A 120 8.46 -0.10 -0.91
CA ALA A 120 8.52 1.28 -1.38
C ALA A 120 9.91 1.63 -1.93
N MET A 121 10.97 1.20 -1.25
CA MET A 121 12.35 1.42 -1.70
C MET A 121 12.63 0.71 -3.02
N ARG A 122 12.19 -0.54 -3.19
CA ARG A 122 12.39 -1.29 -4.43
C ARG A 122 11.65 -0.66 -5.61
N ILE A 123 10.45 -0.15 -5.40
CA ILE A 123 9.69 0.56 -6.44
C ILE A 123 10.41 1.86 -6.82
N ALA A 124 10.73 2.71 -5.84
CA ALA A 124 11.43 3.97 -6.08
C ALA A 124 12.81 3.75 -6.76
N PHE A 125 13.53 2.71 -6.33
CA PHE A 125 14.78 2.30 -6.94
C PHE A 125 14.60 1.96 -8.42
N ASN A 126 13.63 1.11 -8.78
CA ASN A 126 13.39 0.75 -10.18
C ASN A 126 12.91 1.95 -11.02
N MET A 127 12.05 2.81 -10.44
CA MET A 127 11.63 4.05 -11.09
C MET A 127 12.83 4.88 -11.56
N VAL A 128 13.85 5.01 -10.72
CA VAL A 128 15.04 5.83 -11.02
C VAL A 128 16.08 5.05 -11.83
N TYR A 129 16.53 3.90 -11.33
CA TYR A 129 17.65 3.14 -11.90
C TYR A 129 17.29 2.38 -13.17
N SER A 130 16.00 2.13 -13.44
CA SER A 130 15.57 1.30 -14.57
C SER A 130 14.71 2.05 -15.56
N PHE A 131 13.84 2.93 -15.08
CA PHE A 131 12.80 3.55 -15.91
C PHE A 131 13.07 5.03 -16.23
N GLY A 132 14.16 5.61 -15.72
CA GLY A 132 14.49 7.02 -15.98
C GLY A 132 13.47 8.01 -15.40
N MET A 133 12.73 7.62 -14.36
CA MET A 133 11.69 8.42 -13.72
C MET A 133 12.23 9.25 -12.53
N GLY A 134 13.52 9.57 -12.53
CA GLY A 134 14.14 10.50 -11.57
C GLY A 134 13.93 11.96 -11.96
N ARG A 135 13.97 12.89 -10.99
CA ARG A 135 13.85 14.33 -11.26
C ARG A 135 15.10 14.92 -11.93
N SER A 136 16.24 14.24 -11.84
CA SER A 136 17.50 14.66 -12.46
C SER A 136 17.48 14.60 -13.99
N GLY A 137 16.51 13.88 -14.58
CA GLY A 137 16.41 13.66 -16.02
C GLY A 137 17.43 12.66 -16.56
N LEU A 138 18.14 11.92 -15.70
CA LEU A 138 19.01 10.82 -16.12
C LEU A 138 18.17 9.68 -16.70
N MET A 139 18.52 9.26 -17.92
CA MET A 139 17.79 8.25 -18.69
C MET A 139 18.64 6.99 -18.91
N GLY A 140 18.04 5.82 -18.73
CA GLY A 140 18.64 4.53 -19.05
C GLY A 140 18.30 3.44 -18.02
N ASP A 141 18.47 2.17 -18.42
CA ASP A 141 18.46 1.06 -17.46
C ASP A 141 19.89 0.85 -16.92
N PHE A 142 20.20 1.53 -15.82
CA PHE A 142 21.50 1.46 -15.16
C PHE A 142 21.81 0.07 -14.59
N ARG A 143 20.82 -0.82 -14.46
CA ARG A 143 21.05 -2.21 -14.07
C ARG A 143 21.79 -3.01 -15.14
N ALA A 144 21.71 -2.60 -16.40
CA ALA A 144 22.51 -3.20 -17.47
C ALA A 144 24.02 -2.99 -17.26
N LEU A 145 24.40 -2.01 -16.43
CA LEU A 145 25.78 -1.70 -16.07
C LEU A 145 26.19 -2.36 -14.73
N LYS A 146 25.34 -3.22 -14.16
CA LYS A 146 25.65 -3.94 -12.93
C LYS A 146 26.66 -5.05 -13.20
N THR A 147 27.79 -5.01 -12.50
CA THR A 147 28.84 -6.03 -12.56
C THR A 147 28.43 -7.29 -11.79
N TYR A 148 29.22 -8.37 -11.95
CA TYR A 148 28.97 -9.65 -11.28
C TYR A 148 28.99 -9.56 -9.75
N ASP A 149 29.84 -8.69 -9.19
CA ASP A 149 29.91 -8.37 -7.76
C ASP A 149 28.81 -7.39 -7.29
N GLY A 150 27.89 -7.00 -8.18
CA GLY A 150 26.72 -6.21 -7.87
C GLY A 150 26.96 -4.70 -7.84
N ILE A 151 28.11 -4.24 -8.32
CA ILE A 151 28.46 -2.82 -8.40
C ILE A 151 27.90 -2.23 -9.71
N TYR A 152 27.27 -1.07 -9.64
CA TYR A 152 26.87 -0.35 -10.84
C TYR A 152 28.10 0.35 -11.45
N ASN A 153 28.47 -0.01 -12.67
CA ASN A 153 29.60 0.58 -13.40
C ASN A 153 29.23 1.97 -13.96
N ILE A 154 28.98 2.90 -13.05
CA ILE A 154 28.64 4.31 -13.31
C ILE A 154 29.52 5.20 -12.44
N SER A 155 29.64 6.48 -12.79
CA SER A 155 30.41 7.42 -11.97
C SER A 155 29.77 7.59 -10.59
N GLU A 156 30.59 7.84 -9.55
CA GLU A 156 30.09 8.15 -8.20
C GLU A 156 29.13 9.34 -8.20
N LYS A 157 29.38 10.35 -9.03
CA LYS A 157 28.47 11.49 -9.20
C LYS A 157 27.10 11.06 -9.75
N THR A 158 27.08 10.18 -10.74
CA THR A 158 25.83 9.63 -11.29
C THR A 158 25.10 8.82 -10.23
N LYS A 159 25.79 7.93 -9.52
CA LYS A 159 25.22 7.11 -8.46
C LYS A 159 24.60 7.97 -7.36
N GLN A 160 25.34 8.97 -6.87
CA GLN A 160 24.82 9.92 -5.87
C GLN A 160 23.55 10.63 -6.37
N THR A 161 23.53 11.07 -7.62
CA THR A 161 22.35 11.74 -8.22
C THR A 161 21.15 10.80 -8.27
N LEU A 162 21.34 9.54 -8.66
CA LEU A 162 20.27 8.54 -8.69
C LEU A 162 19.76 8.23 -7.26
N ASP A 163 20.67 8.08 -6.29
CA ASP A 163 20.30 7.81 -4.89
C ASP A 163 19.50 8.98 -4.28
N GLU A 164 19.88 10.22 -4.59
CA GLU A 164 19.14 11.42 -4.21
C GLU A 164 17.72 11.47 -4.82
N ASP A 165 17.57 11.04 -6.08
CA ASP A 165 16.27 10.94 -6.74
C ASP A 165 15.38 9.87 -6.10
N VAL A 166 15.92 8.71 -5.74
CA VAL A 166 15.19 7.66 -5.02
C VAL A 166 14.66 8.18 -3.69
N GLN A 167 15.53 8.83 -2.90
CA GLN A 167 15.14 9.41 -1.62
C GLN A 167 14.10 10.53 -1.77
N HIS A 168 14.21 11.34 -2.84
CA HIS A 168 13.26 12.39 -3.12
C HIS A 168 11.86 11.86 -3.42
N ILE A 169 11.74 10.77 -4.20
CA ILE A 169 10.45 10.14 -4.50
C ILE A 169 9.74 9.71 -3.20
N ILE A 170 10.44 8.97 -2.34
CA ILE A 170 9.83 8.45 -1.10
C ILE A 170 9.39 9.60 -0.19
N LYS A 171 10.25 10.61 0.01
CA LYS A 171 9.93 11.77 0.86
C LYS A 171 8.72 12.55 0.34
N SER A 172 8.66 12.80 -0.96
CA SER A 172 7.54 13.52 -1.58
C SER A 172 6.23 12.74 -1.43
N CYS A 173 6.25 11.41 -1.62
CA CYS A 173 5.09 10.56 -1.37
C CYS A 173 4.63 10.65 0.10
N MET A 174 5.56 10.59 1.05
CA MET A 174 5.23 10.69 2.48
C MET A 174 4.63 12.05 2.84
N GLU A 175 5.16 13.15 2.31
CA GLU A 175 4.65 14.50 2.52
C GLU A 175 3.21 14.66 2.01
N GLU A 176 2.94 14.20 0.78
CA GLU A 176 1.58 14.22 0.22
C GLU A 176 0.60 13.35 1.04
N VAL A 177 1.04 12.16 1.45
CA VAL A 177 0.22 11.26 2.26
C VAL A 177 -0.06 11.85 3.64
N GLU A 178 0.93 12.49 4.27
CA GLU A 178 0.75 13.17 5.55
C GLU A 178 -0.25 14.32 5.44
N GLU A 179 -0.18 15.13 4.38
CA GLU A 179 -1.17 16.17 4.12
C GLU A 179 -2.59 15.60 4.00
N ILE A 180 -2.76 14.52 3.22
CA ILE A 180 -4.07 13.88 3.01
C ILE A 180 -4.61 13.29 4.32
N LEU A 181 -3.82 12.48 5.02
CA LEU A 181 -4.27 11.81 6.24
C LEU A 181 -4.53 12.81 7.38
N ARG A 182 -3.75 13.89 7.49
CA ARG A 182 -4.03 14.96 8.48
C ARG A 182 -5.34 15.68 8.19
N LYS A 183 -5.60 16.04 6.93
CA LYS A 183 -6.88 16.65 6.51
C LYS A 183 -8.06 15.70 6.69
N ARG A 184 -7.81 14.40 6.78
CA ARG A 184 -8.81 13.33 6.89
C ARG A 184 -8.66 12.53 8.18
N LYS A 185 -8.21 13.17 9.27
CA LYS A 185 -8.00 12.50 10.56
C LYS A 185 -9.26 11.77 11.05
N ASP A 186 -10.43 12.39 10.90
CA ASP A 186 -11.70 11.78 11.30
C ASP A 186 -12.02 10.49 10.52
N LEU A 187 -11.64 10.43 9.24
CA LEU A 187 -11.77 9.22 8.43
C LEU A 187 -10.79 8.14 8.90
N LEU A 188 -9.54 8.52 9.17
CA LEU A 188 -8.52 7.60 9.69
C LEU A 188 -8.98 6.94 11.00
N ASP A 189 -9.51 7.75 11.92
CA ASP A 189 -9.98 7.29 13.23
C ASP A 189 -11.22 6.42 13.10
N HIS A 190 -12.14 6.78 12.20
CA HIS A 190 -13.32 5.97 11.94
C HIS A 190 -12.96 4.62 11.32
N PHE A 191 -12.08 4.60 10.33
CA PHE A 191 -11.67 3.38 9.65
C PHE A 191 -10.94 2.43 10.62
N ALA A 192 -10.00 2.94 11.41
CA ALA A 192 -9.31 2.15 12.43
C ALA A 192 -10.29 1.60 13.48
N LYS A 193 -11.29 2.39 13.90
CA LYS A 193 -12.34 1.92 14.81
C LYS A 193 -13.18 0.79 14.21
N GLU A 194 -13.61 0.91 12.95
CA GLU A 194 -14.36 -0.16 12.27
C GLU A 194 -13.54 -1.45 12.16
N LEU A 195 -12.23 -1.35 11.90
CA LEU A 195 -11.32 -2.50 11.95
C LEU A 195 -11.21 -3.11 13.36
N MET A 196 -11.14 -2.29 14.41
CA MET A 196 -11.12 -2.79 15.80
C MET A 196 -12.43 -3.50 16.17
N ASP A 197 -13.57 -2.97 15.73
CA ASP A 197 -14.89 -3.51 16.05
C ASP A 197 -15.19 -4.82 15.30
N LYS A 198 -14.78 -4.95 14.04
CA LYS A 198 -15.12 -6.09 13.17
C LYS A 198 -13.99 -7.06 12.91
N GLY A 199 -12.74 -6.63 13.07
CA GLY A 199 -11.53 -7.38 12.75
C GLY A 199 -11.20 -7.45 11.25
N GLU A 200 -12.19 -7.42 10.38
CA GLU A 200 -12.07 -7.43 8.92
C GLU A 200 -13.18 -6.59 8.31
N LEU A 201 -12.87 -5.92 7.20
CA LEU A 201 -13.78 -5.14 6.38
C LEU A 201 -13.71 -5.65 4.94
N GLU A 202 -14.85 -6.02 4.39
CA GLU A 202 -15.00 -6.36 2.97
C GLU A 202 -15.31 -5.11 2.13
N TYR A 203 -15.22 -5.25 0.80
CA TYR A 203 -15.38 -4.15 -0.16
C TYR A 203 -16.58 -3.22 0.13
N ASP A 204 -17.77 -3.78 0.29
CA ASP A 204 -18.99 -3.00 0.50
C ASP A 204 -18.91 -2.18 1.80
N GLU A 205 -18.30 -2.72 2.85
CA GLU A 205 -18.13 -2.02 4.13
C GLU A 205 -17.12 -0.88 4.02
N ILE A 206 -16.04 -1.11 3.27
CA ILE A 206 -15.05 -0.08 2.93
C ILE A 206 -15.73 1.04 2.14
N GLU A 207 -16.51 0.70 1.11
CA GLU A 207 -17.28 1.68 0.34
C GLU A 207 -18.24 2.51 1.20
N GLU A 208 -18.98 1.88 2.11
CA GLU A 208 -19.90 2.58 3.01
C GLU A 208 -19.15 3.57 3.94
N ILE A 209 -17.94 3.21 4.40
CA ILE A 209 -17.08 4.14 5.14
C ILE A 209 -16.78 5.37 4.28
N PHE A 210 -16.31 5.22 3.04
CA PHE A 210 -15.99 6.38 2.20
C PHE A 210 -17.23 7.22 1.82
N LYS A 211 -18.36 6.57 1.53
CA LYS A 211 -19.64 7.25 1.26
C LYS A 211 -20.06 8.12 2.43
N ARG A 212 -19.89 7.65 3.68
CA ARG A 212 -20.18 8.43 4.89
C ARG A 212 -19.38 9.72 4.97
N PHE A 213 -18.17 9.74 4.44
CA PHE A 213 -17.31 10.93 4.38
C PHE A 213 -17.46 11.73 3.08
N ASN A 214 -18.45 11.41 2.23
CA ASN A 214 -18.66 11.99 0.91
C ASN A 214 -17.42 11.90 0.00
N LEU A 215 -16.67 10.80 0.11
CA LEU A 215 -15.48 10.55 -0.69
C LEU A 215 -15.77 9.54 -1.78
N LYS A 216 -15.14 9.76 -2.92
CA LYS A 216 -15.16 8.87 -4.08
C LYS A 216 -13.71 8.53 -4.45
N PRO A 217 -13.46 7.33 -4.97
CA PRO A 217 -12.12 6.93 -5.42
C PRO A 217 -11.71 7.77 -6.63
N LEU A 218 -10.39 7.96 -6.84
CA LEU A 218 -9.87 8.85 -7.88
C LEU A 218 -10.18 8.40 -9.30
N SER A 219 -10.52 7.13 -9.54
CA SER A 219 -11.05 6.65 -10.82
C SER A 219 -11.77 5.32 -10.63
N ARG A 220 -13.03 5.26 -11.06
CA ARG A 220 -13.63 4.02 -11.53
C ARG A 220 -13.87 4.19 -13.02
N PRO A 221 -13.39 3.32 -13.92
CA PRO A 221 -14.14 3.13 -15.15
C PRO A 221 -15.55 2.76 -14.71
N THR A 222 -16.54 3.59 -15.07
CA THR A 222 -17.94 3.21 -14.90
C THR A 222 -18.10 1.90 -15.64
N ILE A 223 -18.23 0.79 -14.90
CA ILE A 223 -18.77 -0.44 -15.46
C ILE A 223 -20.17 -0.04 -15.90
N LYS A 224 -20.34 0.28 -17.19
CA LYS A 224 -21.66 0.20 -17.80
C LYS A 224 -22.08 -1.23 -17.54
N LYS A 225 -23.11 -1.44 -16.72
CA LYS A 225 -23.81 -2.72 -16.70
C LYS A 225 -24.08 -3.05 -18.16
N SER A 226 -23.42 -4.08 -18.69
CA SER A 226 -23.85 -4.66 -19.94
C SER A 226 -25.20 -5.28 -19.61
N ASP A 227 -26.27 -4.64 -20.05
CA ASP A 227 -27.57 -5.28 -20.09
C ASP A 227 -27.41 -6.51 -21.00
N ALA A 228 -27.35 -7.69 -20.37
CA ALA A 228 -27.43 -9.00 -21.00
C ALA A 228 -28.33 -9.88 -20.13
#